data_AF-D9XSN9-F1
#
_entry.id   AF-D9XSN9-F1
#
_cell.length_a   1.000
_cell.length_b   1.000
_cell.length_c   1.000
_cell.angle_alpha   90.00
_cell.angle_beta   90.00
_cell.angle_gamma   90.00
#
_symmetry.space_group_name_H-M   'P 1'
#
loop_
_entity.id
_entity.type
_entity.pdbx_description
1 polymer ?
#
loop_
_entity_poly.entity_id
_entity_poly.type
_entity_poly.pdbx_seq_one_letter_code
_entity_poly.pdbx_strand_id
1 'polypeptide(L)'
;MRAEPRFRDQIRCLVLKDRRARALDEALSPADRIAFNDFLVSVVAVLLAPRLGDRCDAEDLAAFSDEVAARHRGERRPVNEFVVEEVLRHVYGVPPLFRTVPVPPPAMSAAGAAIVRYLNTTDAGIATDIDRILDTAEDLHRRRTRG
;
A
#
# COMPACT_ATOMS: atom_id res chain seq x y z
N MET A 1 -17.09 1.58 -5.32
CA MET A 1 -17.27 0.14 -5.66
C MET A 1 -16.85 -0.72 -4.48
N ARG A 2 -17.38 -1.94 -4.32
CA ARG A 2 -16.86 -2.88 -3.31
C ARG A 2 -15.54 -3.45 -3.82
N ALA A 3 -14.52 -3.55 -2.97
CA ALA A 3 -13.29 -4.24 -3.35
C ALA A 3 -13.59 -5.72 -3.59
N GLU A 4 -12.94 -6.32 -4.58
CA GLU A 4 -13.12 -7.74 -4.85
C GLU A 4 -12.62 -8.59 -3.67
N PRO A 5 -13.33 -9.66 -3.27
CA PRO A 5 -12.90 -10.51 -2.15
C PRO A 5 -11.46 -11.04 -2.28
N ARG A 6 -10.99 -11.29 -3.50
CA ARG A 6 -9.61 -11.74 -3.78
C ARG A 6 -8.55 -10.69 -3.42
N PHE A 7 -8.85 -9.39 -3.55
CA PHE A 7 -7.91 -8.33 -3.17
C PHE A 7 -7.71 -8.28 -1.65
N ARG A 8 -8.79 -8.50 -0.88
CA ARG A 8 -8.71 -8.66 0.57
C ARG A 8 -7.87 -9.88 0.95
N ASP A 9 -8.09 -11.03 0.30
CA ASP A 9 -7.29 -12.24 0.56
C ASP A 9 -5.81 -12.03 0.23
N GLN A 10 -5.50 -11.29 -0.84
CA GLN A 10 -4.12 -10.97 -1.20
C GLN A 10 -3.41 -10.12 -0.15
N ILE A 11 -4.07 -9.07 0.37
CA ILE A 11 -3.52 -8.24 1.46
C ILE A 11 -3.38 -9.06 2.75
N ARG A 12 -4.37 -9.89 3.08
CA ARG A 12 -4.30 -10.79 4.25
C ARG A 12 -3.11 -11.73 4.12
N CYS A 13 -2.94 -12.37 2.97
CA CYS A 13 -1.78 -13.24 2.70
C CYS A 13 -0.46 -12.48 2.82
N LEU A 14 -0.39 -11.25 2.34
CA LEU A 14 0.79 -10.40 2.45
C LEU A 14 1.15 -10.11 3.92
N VAL A 15 0.17 -9.72 4.74
CA VAL A 15 0.36 -9.39 6.16
C VAL A 15 0.71 -10.63 6.99
N LEU A 16 0.00 -11.74 6.76
CA LEU A 16 0.23 -13.00 7.47
C LEU A 16 1.46 -13.77 6.95
N LYS A 17 2.19 -13.22 5.98
CA LYS A 17 3.35 -13.87 5.33
C LYS A 17 3.00 -15.25 4.76
N ASP A 18 1.77 -15.41 4.28
CA ASP A 18 1.28 -16.63 3.63
C ASP A 18 2.01 -16.82 2.29
N ARG A 19 2.47 -18.05 2.03
CA ARG A 19 3.12 -18.46 0.78
C ARG A 19 2.28 -18.15 -0.47
N ARG A 20 0.95 -18.08 -0.34
CA ARG A 20 0.02 -17.75 -1.43
C ARG A 20 0.16 -16.30 -1.92
N ALA A 21 0.73 -15.40 -1.12
CA ALA A 21 0.82 -13.97 -1.47
C ALA A 21 1.47 -13.72 -2.84
N ARG A 22 2.53 -14.47 -3.17
CA ARG A 22 3.22 -14.36 -4.47
C ARG A 22 2.34 -14.83 -5.63
N ALA A 23 1.71 -15.99 -5.48
CA ALA A 23 0.85 -16.56 -6.53
C ALA A 23 -0.38 -15.68 -6.80
N LEU A 24 -0.95 -15.08 -5.75
CA LEU A 24 -2.07 -14.14 -5.88
C LEU A 24 -1.67 -12.87 -6.63
N ASP A 25 -0.47 -12.33 -6.38
CA ASP A 25 0.04 -11.16 -7.11
C ASP A 25 0.35 -11.47 -8.59
N GLU A 26 0.95 -12.63 -8.87
CA GLU A 26 1.25 -13.07 -10.24
C GLU A 26 -0.02 -13.37 -11.06
N ALA A 27 -1.11 -13.76 -10.40
CA ALA A 27 -2.39 -14.06 -11.05
C ALA A 27 -3.23 -12.82 -11.44
N LEU A 28 -2.83 -11.61 -11.03
CA LEU A 28 -3.56 -10.40 -11.37
C LEU A 28 -3.43 -10.05 -12.86
N SER A 29 -4.56 -9.97 -13.55
CA SER A 29 -4.61 -9.37 -14.88
C SER A 29 -4.23 -7.88 -14.82
N PRO A 30 -3.86 -7.24 -15.95
CA PRO A 30 -3.52 -5.82 -15.96
C PRO A 30 -4.64 -4.91 -15.43
N ALA A 31 -5.90 -5.20 -15.76
CA ALA A 31 -7.05 -4.45 -15.26
C ALA A 31 -7.28 -4.66 -13.76
N ASP A 32 -7.19 -5.91 -13.31
CA ASP A 32 -7.33 -6.25 -11.89
C ASP A 32 -6.22 -5.61 -11.05
N ARG A 33 -5.02 -5.46 -11.62
CA ARG A 33 -3.90 -4.83 -10.94
C ARG A 33 -4.14 -3.35 -10.66
N ILE A 34 -4.80 -2.64 -11.58
CA ILE A 34 -5.19 -1.24 -11.38
C ILE A 34 -6.21 -1.16 -10.23
N ALA A 35 -7.27 -1.97 -10.30
CA ALA A 35 -8.29 -2.02 -9.24
C ALA A 35 -7.72 -2.44 -7.88
N PHE A 36 -6.78 -3.39 -7.88
CA PHE A 36 -6.04 -3.81 -6.69
C PHE A 36 -5.21 -2.66 -6.11
N ASN A 37 -4.53 -1.86 -6.94
CA ASN A 37 -3.75 -0.71 -6.49
C ASN A 37 -4.63 0.34 -5.80
N ASP A 38 -5.81 0.64 -6.35
CA ASP A 38 -6.75 1.60 -5.72
C ASP A 38 -7.23 1.11 -4.35
N PHE A 39 -7.43 -0.20 -4.19
CA PHE A 39 -7.73 -0.80 -2.90
C PHE A 39 -6.52 -0.80 -1.96
N LEU A 40 -5.33 -1.16 -2.46
CA LEU A 40 -4.06 -1.17 -1.72
C LEU A 40 -3.72 0.20 -1.16
N VAL A 41 -3.95 1.28 -1.91
CA VAL A 41 -3.83 2.66 -1.42
C VAL A 41 -4.73 2.89 -0.21
N SER A 42 -5.97 2.40 -0.25
CA SER A 42 -6.92 2.55 0.87
C SER A 42 -6.46 1.76 2.09
N VAL A 43 -5.86 0.59 1.90
CA VAL A 43 -5.22 -0.19 2.98
C VAL A 43 -4.04 0.57 3.56
N VAL A 44 -3.13 1.09 2.71
CA VAL A 44 -1.96 1.87 3.15
C VAL A 44 -2.40 3.10 3.94
N ALA A 45 -3.44 3.80 3.50
CA ALA A 45 -4.00 4.94 4.23
C ALA A 45 -4.45 4.57 5.65
N VAL A 46 -5.17 3.46 5.81
CA VAL A 46 -5.60 2.96 7.13
C VAL A 46 -4.42 2.58 8.01
N LEU A 47 -3.40 1.92 7.43
CA LEU A 47 -2.21 1.50 8.17
C LEU A 47 -1.31 2.67 8.58
N LEU A 48 -1.29 3.76 7.81
CA LEU A 48 -0.46 4.94 8.10
C LEU A 48 -1.10 5.91 9.10
N ALA A 49 -2.42 5.97 9.17
CA ALA A 49 -3.13 6.92 10.02
C ALA A 49 -2.66 6.93 11.50
N PRO A 50 -2.37 5.78 12.16
CA PRO A 50 -1.85 5.78 13.53
C PRO A 50 -0.43 6.36 13.67
N ARG A 51 0.36 6.37 12.59
CA ARG A 51 1.79 6.72 12.62
C ARG A 51 2.07 8.14 12.15
N LEU A 52 1.45 8.55 11.04
CA LEU A 52 1.68 9.86 10.41
C LEU A 52 0.49 10.81 10.59
N GLY A 53 -0.61 10.33 11.19
CA GLY A 53 -1.84 11.11 11.33
C GLY A 53 -2.55 11.35 9.99
N ASP A 54 -3.55 12.23 10.04
CA ASP A 54 -4.43 12.56 8.90
C ASP A 54 -3.83 13.60 7.95
N ARG A 55 -2.74 14.27 8.34
CA ARG A 55 -2.07 15.31 7.55
C ARG A 55 -0.58 15.11 7.61
N CYS A 56 0.05 15.11 6.45
CA CYS A 56 1.45 14.84 6.26
C CYS A 56 1.91 15.67 5.05
N ASP A 57 3.01 16.40 5.17
CA ASP A 57 3.50 17.22 4.08
C ASP A 57 4.52 16.47 3.20
N ALA A 58 4.99 17.11 2.13
CA ALA A 58 5.90 16.47 1.19
C ALA A 58 7.24 16.04 1.82
N GLU A 59 7.72 16.74 2.84
CA GLU A 59 8.99 16.43 3.52
C GLU A 59 8.82 15.20 4.41
N ASP A 60 7.71 15.12 5.14
CA ASP A 60 7.37 13.95 5.94
C ASP A 60 7.22 12.69 5.06
N LEU A 61 6.57 12.82 3.89
CA LEU A 61 6.38 11.70 2.97
C LEU A 61 7.71 11.22 2.37
N ALA A 62 8.59 12.14 2.00
CA ALA A 62 9.92 11.80 1.50
C ALA A 62 10.71 11.06 2.60
N ALA A 63 10.76 11.59 3.82
CA ALA A 63 11.44 10.95 4.94
C ALA A 63 10.91 9.54 5.24
N PHE A 64 9.59 9.34 5.19
CA PHE A 64 9.00 8.02 5.38
C PHE A 64 9.33 7.07 4.21
N SER A 65 9.34 7.55 2.96
CA SER A 65 9.72 6.71 1.81
C SER A 65 11.18 6.24 1.88
N ASP A 66 12.08 7.10 2.35
CA ASP A 66 13.49 6.77 2.58
C ASP A 66 13.64 5.71 3.68
N GLU A 67 12.87 5.83 4.76
CA GLU A 67 12.86 4.85 5.84
C GLU A 67 12.42 3.46 5.33
N VAL A 68 11.33 3.40 4.56
CA VAL A 68 10.84 2.16 3.94
C VAL A 68 11.91 1.58 3.02
N ALA A 69 12.50 2.38 2.13
CA ALA A 69 13.50 1.91 1.19
C ALA A 69 14.78 1.42 1.89
N ALA A 70 15.25 2.13 2.92
CA ALA A 70 16.39 1.73 3.74
C ALA A 70 16.16 0.38 4.41
N ARG A 71 14.98 0.16 5.00
CA ARG A 71 14.63 -1.12 5.62
C ARG A 71 14.69 -2.28 4.62
N HIS A 72 14.11 -2.09 3.44
CA HIS A 72 14.06 -3.10 2.37
C HIS A 72 15.42 -3.37 1.72
N ARG A 73 16.28 -2.34 1.60
CA ARG A 73 17.69 -2.52 1.20
C ARG A 73 18.42 -3.44 2.19
N GLY A 74 18.20 -3.26 3.49
CA GLY A 74 18.74 -4.15 4.54
C GLY A 74 18.27 -5.61 4.42
N GLU A 75 17.08 -5.86 3.85
CA GLU A 75 16.53 -7.20 3.59
C GLU A 75 16.94 -7.81 2.25
N ARG A 76 17.80 -7.12 1.48
CA ARG A 76 18.16 -7.50 0.10
C ARG A 76 16.95 -7.60 -0.84
N ARG A 77 15.95 -6.74 -0.63
CA ARG A 77 14.73 -6.63 -1.43
C ARG A 77 14.50 -5.18 -1.82
N PRO A 78 15.42 -4.56 -2.59
CA PRO A 78 15.36 -3.12 -2.84
C PRO A 78 14.03 -2.71 -3.48
N VAL A 79 13.49 -1.59 -3.00
CA VAL A 79 12.31 -0.92 -3.55
C VAL A 79 12.70 0.51 -3.92
N ASN A 80 12.07 1.05 -4.96
CA ASN A 80 12.31 2.43 -5.38
C ASN A 80 11.57 3.40 -4.44
N GLU A 81 12.32 4.22 -3.70
CA GLU A 81 11.78 5.20 -2.74
C GLU A 81 10.83 6.22 -3.40
N PHE A 82 11.10 6.66 -4.63
CA PHE A 82 10.19 7.59 -5.33
C PHE A 82 8.85 6.95 -5.66
N VAL A 83 8.81 5.64 -5.94
CA VAL A 83 7.54 4.93 -6.17
C VAL A 83 6.79 4.69 -4.86
N VAL A 84 7.52 4.49 -3.76
CA VAL A 84 6.92 4.47 -2.42
C VAL A 84 6.29 5.83 -2.11
N GLU A 85 7.03 6.91 -2.33
CA GLU A 85 6.54 8.28 -2.11
C GLU A 85 5.34 8.60 -3.00
N GLU A 86 5.30 8.14 -4.26
CA GLU A 86 4.15 8.30 -5.13
C GLU A 86 2.87 7.67 -4.53
N VAL A 87 2.97 6.47 -3.95
CA VAL A 87 1.85 5.83 -3.23
C VAL A 87 1.42 6.68 -2.03
N LEU A 88 2.38 7.19 -1.25
CA LEU A 88 2.09 8.03 -0.09
C LEU A 88 1.40 9.34 -0.48
N ARG A 89 1.90 10.01 -1.52
CA ARG A 89 1.30 11.26 -2.03
C ARG A 89 -0.13 11.04 -2.47
N HIS A 90 -0.40 9.91 -3.12
CA HIS A 90 -1.76 9.52 -3.48
C HIS A 90 -2.65 9.24 -2.26
N VAL A 91 -2.10 8.68 -1.18
CA VAL A 91 -2.82 8.50 0.10
C VAL A 91 -3.22 9.84 0.73
N TYR A 92 -2.29 10.81 0.76
CA TYR A 92 -2.43 12.09 1.44
C TYR A 92 -2.98 13.24 0.56
N GLY A 93 -3.26 12.98 -0.71
CA GLY A 93 -3.74 14.01 -1.65
C GLY A 93 -2.70 15.08 -1.98
N VAL A 94 -1.41 14.76 -1.81
CA VAL A 94 -0.28 15.62 -2.18
C VAL A 94 -0.03 15.47 -3.69
N PRO A 95 0.41 16.52 -4.41
CA PRO A 95 0.67 16.42 -5.85
C PRO A 95 1.64 15.27 -6.19
N PRO A 96 1.38 14.52 -7.28
CA PRO A 96 2.21 13.37 -7.66
C PRO A 96 3.62 13.81 -8.06
N LEU A 97 4.60 12.92 -7.83
CA LEU A 97 5.98 13.08 -8.31
C LEU A 97 6.02 12.88 -9.83
N PHE A 98 5.34 11.85 -10.31
CA PHE A 98 5.39 11.40 -11.70
C PHE A 98 4.28 12.02 -12.54
N ARG A 99 4.44 13.31 -12.89
CA ARG A 99 3.40 14.08 -13.63
C ARG A 99 3.30 13.77 -15.12
N THR A 100 4.40 13.36 -15.74
CA THR A 100 4.49 13.20 -17.21
C THR A 100 4.43 11.75 -17.65
N VAL A 101 5.01 10.84 -16.87
CA VAL A 101 5.05 9.41 -17.15
C VAL A 101 4.46 8.69 -15.95
N PRO A 102 3.26 8.08 -16.06
CA PRO A 102 2.65 7.41 -14.92
C PRO A 102 3.49 6.22 -14.49
N VAL A 103 3.54 5.98 -13.18
CA VAL A 103 4.18 4.78 -12.64
C VAL A 103 3.45 3.54 -13.14
N PRO A 104 4.17 2.52 -13.67
CA PRO A 104 3.54 1.28 -14.10
C PRO A 104 2.76 0.59 -12.96
N PRO A 105 1.56 0.04 -13.19
CA PRO A 105 0.77 -0.61 -12.15
C PRO A 105 1.51 -1.67 -11.34
N PRO A 106 2.39 -2.53 -11.90
CA PRO A 106 3.19 -3.48 -11.11
C PRO A 106 4.15 -2.81 -10.12
N ALA A 107 4.73 -1.65 -10.48
CA ALA A 107 5.62 -0.91 -9.59
C ALA A 107 4.83 -0.29 -8.43
N MET A 108 3.62 0.22 -8.69
CA MET A 108 2.71 0.68 -7.64
C MET A 108 2.31 -0.45 -6.68
N SER A 109 1.95 -1.63 -7.20
CA SER A 109 1.61 -2.80 -6.37
C SER A 109 2.80 -3.21 -5.48
N ALA A 110 4.00 -3.26 -6.07
CA ALA A 110 5.22 -3.64 -5.37
C ALA A 110 5.58 -2.63 -4.26
N ALA A 111 5.48 -1.33 -4.53
CA ALA A 111 5.76 -0.28 -3.54
C ALA A 111 4.73 -0.27 -2.41
N GLY A 112 3.42 -0.37 -2.73
CA GLY A 112 2.39 -0.48 -1.70
C GLY A 112 2.57 -1.74 -0.84
N ALA A 113 2.95 -2.88 -1.44
CA ALA A 113 3.27 -4.09 -0.69
C ALA A 113 4.52 -3.93 0.19
N ALA A 114 5.52 -3.16 -0.26
CA ALA A 114 6.70 -2.83 0.53
C ALA A 114 6.33 -1.99 1.76
N ILE A 115 5.43 -1.01 1.63
CA ILE A 115 4.90 -0.21 2.75
C ILE A 115 4.17 -1.11 3.74
N VAL A 116 3.25 -1.97 3.27
CA VAL A 116 2.51 -2.90 4.14
C VAL A 116 3.45 -3.82 4.90
N ARG A 117 4.46 -4.40 4.23
CA ARG A 117 5.46 -5.26 4.88
C ARG A 117 6.28 -4.51 5.93
N TYR A 118 6.69 -3.29 5.60
CA TYR A 118 7.43 -2.42 6.51
C TYR A 118 6.60 -2.17 7.77
N LEU A 119 5.36 -1.70 7.62
CA LEU A 119 4.46 -1.39 8.74
C LEU A 119 4.18 -2.63 9.60
N ASN A 120 3.82 -3.76 8.98
CA ASN A 120 3.59 -5.03 9.67
C ASN A 120 4.83 -5.58 10.39
N THR A 121 6.04 -5.16 10.00
CA THR A 121 7.27 -5.55 10.69
C THR A 121 7.54 -4.65 11.88
N THR A 122 7.11 -3.39 11.82
CA THR A 122 7.33 -2.40 12.89
C THR A 122 6.20 -2.36 13.92
N ASP A 123 5.01 -2.86 13.57
CA ASP A 123 3.85 -2.91 14.45
C ASP A 123 3.26 -4.33 14.45
N ALA A 124 3.43 -5.02 15.58
CA ALA A 124 2.94 -6.39 15.77
C ALA A 124 1.41 -6.49 15.83
N GLY A 125 0.70 -5.38 16.08
CA GLY A 125 -0.77 -5.34 16.14
C GLY A 125 -1.43 -5.52 14.77
N ILE A 126 -0.74 -5.16 13.68
CA ILE A 126 -1.29 -5.22 12.32
C ILE A 126 -1.72 -6.64 11.92
N ALA A 127 -0.92 -7.65 12.26
CA ALA A 127 -1.25 -9.04 11.93
C ALA A 127 -2.46 -9.54 12.72
N THR A 128 -2.59 -9.13 13.98
CA THR A 128 -3.71 -9.49 14.86
C THR A 128 -5.01 -8.81 14.41
N ASP A 129 -4.93 -7.53 14.01
CA ASP A 129 -6.10 -6.72 13.66
C ASP A 129 -6.39 -6.68 12.16
N ILE A 130 -5.78 -7.55 11.35
CA ILE A 130 -5.84 -7.48 9.89
C ILE A 130 -7.28 -7.46 9.34
N ASP A 131 -8.19 -8.22 9.93
CA ASP A 131 -9.58 -8.25 9.46
C ASP A 131 -10.29 -6.92 9.69
N ARG A 132 -10.10 -6.30 10.86
CA ARG A 132 -10.62 -4.97 11.19
C ARG A 132 -9.99 -3.88 10.31
N ILE A 133 -8.69 -3.98 10.05
CA ILE A 133 -7.98 -3.07 9.14
C ILE A 133 -8.56 -3.16 7.74
N LEU A 134 -8.80 -4.37 7.23
CA LEU A 134 -9.39 -4.60 5.91
C LEU A 134 -10.83 -4.08 5.82
N ASP A 135 -11.63 -4.24 6.86
CA ASP A 135 -12.99 -3.68 6.92
C ASP A 135 -12.97 -2.15 6.85
N THR A 136 -12.06 -1.52 7.61
CA THR A 136 -11.88 -0.07 7.59
C THR A 136 -11.37 0.41 6.22
N ALA A 137 -10.46 -0.33 5.60
CA ALA A 137 -9.92 -0.01 4.28
C ALA A 137 -10.97 -0.15 3.18
N GLU A 138 -11.86 -1.15 3.27
CA GLU A 138 -12.99 -1.32 2.34
C GLU A 138 -13.98 -0.17 2.49
N ASP A 139 -14.28 0.27 3.72
CA ASP A 139 -15.11 1.44 3.97
C ASP A 139 -14.52 2.72 3.37
N LEU A 140 -13.22 2.95 3.57
CA LEU A 140 -12.51 4.08 2.99
C LEU A 140 -12.51 4.02 1.45
N HIS A 141 -12.20 2.86 0.87
CA HIS A 141 -12.19 2.65 -0.58
C HIS A 141 -13.57 2.94 -1.19
N ARG A 142 -14.65 2.49 -0.54
CA ARG A 142 -16.03 2.78 -0.96
C ARG A 142 -16.34 4.27 -0.95
N ARG A 143 -15.84 5.03 0.03
CA ARG A 143 -16.03 6.49 0.10
C ARG A 143 -15.26 7.20 -1.00
N ARG A 144 -14.00 6.81 -1.25
CA ARG A 144 -13.14 7.39 -2.30
C ARG A 144 -13.65 7.17 -3.72
N THR A 145 -14.30 6.02 -3.98
CA THR A 145 -14.79 5.63 -5.31
C THR A 145 -16.25 5.98 -5.59
N ARG A 146 -16.92 6.68 -4.67
CA ARG A 146 -18.30 7.18 -4.84
C ARG A 146 -18.38 8.69 -5.06
N GLY A 147 -17.29 9.41 -4.84
CA GLY A 147 -17.11 10.79 -5.28
C GLY A 147 -16.66 10.83 -6.72
#